data_AF-A0A2E0R989-F1
#
_entry.id   AF-A0A2E0R989-F1
#
_cell.length_a   1.000
_cell.length_b   1.000
_cell.length_c   1.000
_cell.angle_alpha   90.00
_cell.angle_beta   90.00
_cell.angle_gamma   90.00
#
_symmetry.space_group_name_H-M   'P 1'
#
loop_
_entity.id
_entity.type
_entity.pdbx_description
1 polymer ?
#
loop_
_entity_poly.entity_id
_entity_poly.type
_entity_poly.pdbx_seq_one_letter_code
_entity_poly.pdbx_strand_id
1 'polypeptide(L)' 'MASEQSLEEFASSREAKVGAWVDILPDDVFNQAWDALSKAGGIGKVTITHWLHSIGYTDATQGKVGAILTRERR' A
#
# COMPACT_ATOMS: atom_id res chain seq x y z
N MET A 1 -0.30 1.71 33.46
CA MET A 1 -1.59 1.10 33.13
C MET A 1 -1.85 1.38 31.67
N ALA A 2 -1.65 0.40 30.77
CA ALA A 2 -2.11 0.55 29.39
C ALA A 2 -3.64 0.45 29.46
N SER A 3 -4.35 1.47 28.98
CA SER A 3 -5.82 1.44 28.93
C SER A 3 -6.25 0.27 28.05
N GLU A 4 -7.01 -0.68 28.60
CA GLU A 4 -7.59 -1.82 27.88
C GLU A 4 -8.80 -1.38 27.04
N GLN A 5 -8.63 -0.33 26.23
CA GLN A 5 -9.69 0.12 25.32
C GLN A 5 -10.09 -1.05 24.42
N SER A 6 -11.39 -1.35 24.32
CA SER A 6 -11.86 -2.40 23.43
C SER A 6 -11.59 -2.02 21.97
N LEU A 7 -11.49 -3.02 21.08
CA LEU A 7 -11.29 -2.77 19.65
C LEU A 7 -12.41 -1.87 19.07
N GLU A 8 -13.63 -2.01 19.59
CA GLU A 8 -14.82 -1.25 19.17
C GLU A 8 -14.75 0.21 19.64
N GLU A 9 -14.34 0.42 20.88
CA GLU A 9 -14.11 1.77 21.43
C GLU A 9 -13.00 2.48 20.65
N PHE A 10 -11.90 1.78 20.34
CA PHE A 10 -10.81 2.33 19.54
C PHE A 10 -11.24 2.68 18.12
N ALA A 11 -11.97 1.78 17.46
CA ALA A 11 -12.47 2.01 16.10
C ALA A 11 -13.42 3.22 16.04
N SER A 12 -14.23 3.44 17.08
CA SER A 12 -15.17 4.56 17.16
C SER A 12 -14.48 5.90 17.45
N SER A 13 -13.36 5.90 18.19
CA SER A 13 -12.60 7.12 18.52
C SER A 13 -11.54 7.50 17.48
N ARG A 14 -11.14 6.55 16.62
CA ARG A 14 -10.07 6.75 15.65
C ARG A 14 -10.58 7.64 14.51
N GLU A 15 -9.88 8.75 14.25
CA GLU A 15 -10.06 9.48 13.00
C GLU A 15 -9.83 8.52 11.82
N ALA A 16 -10.88 8.29 11.03
CA ALA A 16 -10.79 7.46 9.84
C ALA A 16 -9.78 8.10 8.89
N LYS A 17 -8.56 7.57 8.84
CA LYS A 17 -7.67 7.79 7.69
C LYS A 17 -8.35 7.12 6.52
N VAL A 18 -9.03 7.93 5.70
CA VAL A 18 -9.74 7.48 4.52
C VAL A 18 -8.69 7.06 3.48
N GLY A 19 -8.71 5.79 3.09
CA GLY A 19 -7.90 5.24 2.01
C GLY A 19 -6.93 4.13 2.44
N ALA A 20 -6.86 3.09 1.62
CA ALA A 20 -5.80 2.10 1.72
C ALA A 20 -4.45 2.73 1.34
N TRP A 21 -3.34 2.10 1.75
CA TRP A 21 -1.99 2.58 1.43
C TRP A 21 -1.75 2.78 -0.09
N VAL A 22 -2.41 1.98 -0.94
CA VAL A 22 -2.31 2.12 -2.39
C VAL A 22 -3.01 3.38 -2.91
N ASP A 23 -4.01 3.88 -2.19
CA ASP A 23 -4.81 5.05 -2.60
C ASP A 23 -4.05 6.35 -2.32
N ILE A 24 -3.09 6.34 -1.39
CA ILE A 24 -2.23 7.49 -1.06
C ILE A 24 -0.98 7.60 -1.95
N LEU A 25 -0.71 6.60 -2.80
CA LEU A 25 0.41 6.69 -3.75
C LEU A 25 0.08 7.72 -4.85
N PRO A 26 1.06 8.58 -5.22
CA PRO A 26 0.97 9.38 -6.44
C PRO A 26 0.70 8.51 -7.67
N ASP A 27 -0.07 9.04 -8.61
CA ASP A 27 -0.55 8.29 -9.78
C ASP A 27 0.60 7.76 -10.64
N ASP A 28 1.70 8.51 -10.77
CA ASP A 28 2.91 8.09 -11.50
C ASP A 28 3.56 6.85 -10.87
N VAL A 29 3.77 6.88 -9.55
CA VAL A 29 4.35 5.76 -8.80
C VAL A 29 3.42 4.55 -8.84
N PHE A 30 2.12 4.78 -8.62
CA PHE A 30 1.11 3.72 -8.64
C PHE A 30 1.04 3.05 -10.01
N ASN A 31 0.95 3.83 -11.09
CA ASN A 31 0.85 3.31 -12.45
C ASN A 31 2.09 2.57 -12.89
N GLN A 32 3.27 3.05 -12.52
CA GLN A 32 4.51 2.34 -12.83
C GLN A 32 4.58 0.98 -12.13
N ALA A 33 4.17 0.90 -10.85
CA ALA A 33 4.09 -0.37 -10.13
C ALA A 33 3.00 -1.29 -10.72
N TRP A 34 1.85 -0.73 -11.08
CA TRP A 34 0.75 -1.45 -11.71
C TRP A 34 1.14 -2.05 -13.06
N ASP A 35 1.76 -1.25 -13.94
CA ASP A 35 2.22 -1.68 -15.26
C ASP A 35 3.32 -2.74 -15.16
N ALA A 36 4.15 -2.68 -14.12
CA ALA A 36 5.19 -3.67 -13.85
C ALA A 36 4.61 -5.01 -13.36
N LEU A 37 3.56 -4.98 -12.52
CA LEU A 37 2.90 -6.16 -11.95
C LEU A 37 1.93 -6.85 -12.92
N SER A 38 1.27 -6.09 -13.81
CA SER A 38 0.23 -6.60 -14.70
C SER A 38 0.79 -7.38 -15.91
N LYS A 39 2.08 -7.24 -16.22
CA LYS A 39 2.74 -7.96 -17.31
C LYS A 39 3.09 -9.39 -16.91
N ALA A 40 2.74 -10.36 -17.75
CA ALA A 40 3.21 -11.73 -17.61
C ALA A 40 4.75 -11.79 -17.71
N GLY A 41 5.42 -12.33 -16.69
CA GLY A 41 6.89 -12.27 -16.59
C GLY A 41 7.45 -10.88 -16.24
N GLY A 42 6.59 -9.95 -15.79
CA GLY A 42 6.96 -8.63 -15.33
C GLY A 42 7.76 -8.60 -14.04
N ILE A 43 7.96 -7.40 -13.49
CA ILE A 43 8.79 -7.21 -12.29
C ILE A 43 8.02 -7.73 -11.07
N GLY A 44 8.63 -8.66 -10.33
CA GLY A 44 8.02 -9.24 -9.14
C GLY A 44 7.84 -8.24 -7.98
N LYS A 45 6.91 -8.58 -7.07
CA LYS A 45 6.57 -7.76 -5.88
C LYS A 45 7.79 -7.42 -5.01
N VAL A 46 8.78 -8.32 -4.92
CA VAL A 46 10.02 -8.12 -4.16
C VAL A 46 10.80 -6.91 -4.70
N THR A 47 11.09 -6.91 -6.00
CA THR A 47 11.85 -5.85 -6.66
C THR A 47 11.11 -4.52 -6.61
N ILE A 48 9.78 -4.53 -6.81
CA ILE A 48 8.95 -3.32 -6.69
C ILE A 48 8.97 -2.78 -5.26
N THR A 49 8.96 -3.66 -4.24
CA THR A 49 9.08 -3.23 -2.84
C THR A 49 10.42 -2.52 -2.60
N HIS A 50 11.54 -3.08 -3.08
CA HIS A 50 12.85 -2.43 -2.95
C HIS A 50 12.93 -1.12 -3.74
N TRP A 51 12.32 -1.04 -4.91
CA TRP A 51 12.25 0.20 -5.69
C TRP A 51 11.46 1.27 -4.94
N LEU A 52 10.29 0.93 -4.38
CA LEU A 52 9.49 1.82 -3.54
C LEU A 52 10.28 2.33 -2.32
N HIS A 53 11.06 1.44 -1.68
CA HIS A 53 11.96 1.83 -0.59
C HIS A 53 13.03 2.83 -1.05
N SER A 54 13.61 2.62 -2.23
CA SER A 54 14.66 3.51 -2.78
C SER A 54 14.18 4.92 -3.09
N ILE A 55 12.88 5.11 -3.33
CA ILE A 55 12.27 6.42 -3.60
C ILE A 55 11.53 7.00 -2.38
N GLY A 56 11.66 6.38 -1.20
CA GLY A 56 11.19 6.93 0.08
C GLY A 56 9.98 6.26 0.73
N TYR A 57 9.35 5.27 0.09
CA TYR A 57 8.21 4.52 0.66
C TYR A 57 8.68 3.34 1.53
N THR A 58 9.42 3.62 2.59
CA THR A 58 10.03 2.59 3.46
C THR A 58 9.02 1.68 4.16
N ASP A 59 7.77 2.12 4.27
CA ASP A 59 6.66 1.35 4.83
C ASP A 59 6.02 0.39 3.80
N ALA A 60 6.47 0.38 2.54
CA ALA A 60 6.00 -0.54 1.52
C ALA A 60 6.34 -1.99 1.92
N THR A 61 5.36 -2.88 1.78
CA THR A 61 5.53 -4.33 1.98
C THR A 61 5.03 -5.07 0.76
N GLN A 62 5.46 -6.32 0.59
CA GLN A 62 4.97 -7.16 -0.51
C GLN A 62 3.43 -7.34 -0.49
N GLY A 63 2.82 -7.30 0.70
CA GLY A 63 1.36 -7.30 0.86
C GLY A 63 0.71 -6.03 0.32
N LYS A 64 1.27 -4.86 0.66
CA LYS A 64 0.83 -3.56 0.12
C LYS A 64 1.01 -3.48 -1.40
N VAL A 65 2.16 -3.92 -1.91
CA VAL A 65 2.44 -4.01 -3.35
C VAL A 65 1.46 -4.99 -4.03
N GLY A 66 1.13 -6.09 -3.38
CA GLY A 66 0.12 -7.03 -3.87
C GLY A 66 -1.28 -6.43 -3.97
N ALA A 67 -1.63 -5.50 -3.09
CA ALA A 67 -2.91 -4.79 -3.12
C ALA A 67 -3.01 -3.78 -4.28
N ILE A 68 -1.89 -3.37 -4.90
CA ILE A 68 -1.92 -2.51 -6.11
C ILE A 68 -2.77 -3.21 -7.17
N LEU A 69 -2.62 -4.54 -7.31
CA LEU A 69 -3.36 -5.35 -8.28
C LEU A 69 -4.90 -5.38 -8.12
N THR A 70 -5.41 -4.82 -7.02
CA THR A 70 -6.84 -4.84 -6.67
C THR A 70 -7.57 -3.54 -7.04
N ARG A 71 -6.86 -2.56 -7.59
CA ARG A 71 -7.38 -1.24 -7.98
C ARG A 71 -7.27 -1.11 -9.49
N GLU A 72 -8.10 -0.27 -10.09
CA GLU A 72 -7.94 0.07 -11.50
C GLU A 72 -6.69 0.92 -11.69
N ARG A 73 -6.08 0.79 -12.87
CA ARG A 73 -5.03 1.70 -13.31
C ARG A 73 -5.58 3.13 -13.33
N ARG A 74 -4.77 4.10 -12.90
CA ARG A 74 -5.17 5.51 -12.84
C ARG A 74 -4.47 6.34 -13.91
#